data_AF-I0B8J3-F1
#
_entry.id   AF-I0B8J3-F1
#
_cell.length_a   1.000
_cell.length_b   1.000
_cell.length_c   1.000
_cell.angle_alpha   90.00
_cell.angle_beta   90.00
_cell.angle_gamma   90.00
#
_symmetry.space_group_name_H-M   'P 1'
#
loop_
_entity.id
_entity.type
_entity.pdbx_description
1 polymer ?
#
loop_
_entity_poly.entity_id
_entity_poly.type
_entity_poly.pdbx_seq_one_letter_code
_entity_poly.pdbx_strand_id
1 'polypeptide(L)'
;VIYIMFTKRRLLSLFLSFIWFVLSVGVFLFYVIMYYRAGFIDEVNAVRLMWASLLFGALTVFLLRKRRGDLLLGFLGSLAGAMFVWLLPPATVVALLAALPIYDYV
;
A
#
# COMPACT_ATOMS: atom_id res chain seq x y z
N VAL A 1 -15.51 16.32 11.87
CA VAL A 1 -14.26 16.89 11.31
C VAL A 1 -13.97 16.36 9.90
N ILE A 2 -14.03 15.04 9.67
CA ILE A 2 -13.82 14.42 8.33
C ILE A 2 -14.78 14.99 7.26
N TYR A 3 -16.05 15.25 7.61
CA TYR A 3 -17.05 15.80 6.69
C TYR A 3 -16.81 17.25 6.24
N ILE A 4 -16.06 18.06 6.99
CA ILE A 4 -15.76 19.46 6.60
C ILE A 4 -14.63 19.52 5.56
N MET A 5 -13.74 18.51 5.53
CA MET A 5 -12.73 18.39 4.47
C MET A 5 -13.33 18.09 3.09
N PHE A 6 -14.56 17.57 3.02
CA PHE A 6 -15.22 17.24 1.74
C PHE A 6 -15.63 18.48 0.92
N THR A 7 -15.61 19.68 1.48
CA THR A 7 -15.97 20.92 0.75
C THR A 7 -14.99 21.26 -0.39
N LYS A 8 -13.71 20.82 -0.30
CA LYS A 8 -12.71 21.03 -1.36
C LYS A 8 -12.33 19.72 -2.03
N ARG A 9 -13.13 19.29 -3.03
CA ARG A 9 -12.90 18.09 -3.88
C ARG A 9 -11.44 17.94 -4.35
N ARG A 10 -10.75 19.05 -4.59
CA ARG A 10 -9.34 19.07 -5.04
C ARG A 10 -8.35 18.63 -3.94
N LEU A 11 -8.56 19.03 -2.70
CA LEU A 11 -7.69 18.64 -1.57
C LEU A 11 -7.87 17.16 -1.25
N LEU A 12 -9.12 16.68 -1.28
CA LEU A 12 -9.42 15.27 -1.04
C LEU A 12 -8.80 14.36 -2.11
N SER A 13 -8.85 14.77 -3.39
CA SER A 13 -8.19 14.06 -4.48
C SER A 13 -6.66 14.03 -4.34
N LEU A 14 -6.05 15.14 -3.91
CA LEU A 14 -4.61 15.21 -3.61
C LEU A 14 -4.23 14.31 -2.43
N PHE A 15 -5.01 14.34 -1.35
CA PHE A 15 -4.78 13.51 -0.18
C PHE A 15 -4.88 12.02 -0.49
N LEU A 16 -5.91 11.59 -1.22
CA LEU A 16 -6.03 10.21 -1.70
C LEU A 16 -4.84 9.82 -2.59
N SER A 17 -4.41 10.71 -3.48
CA SER A 17 -3.24 10.47 -4.32
C SER A 17 -1.98 10.29 -3.48
N PHE A 18 -1.82 11.09 -2.42
CA PHE A 18 -0.71 10.98 -1.49
C PHE A 18 -0.74 9.68 -0.69
N ILE A 19 -1.90 9.25 -0.19
CA ILE A 19 -2.05 7.95 0.49
C ILE A 19 -1.64 6.82 -0.45
N TRP A 20 -2.16 6.82 -1.67
CA TRP A 20 -1.83 5.78 -2.66
C TRP A 20 -0.35 5.78 -3.04
N PHE A 21 0.29 6.95 -3.10
CA PHE A 21 1.73 7.06 -3.29
C PHE A 21 2.49 6.36 -2.16
N VAL A 22 2.22 6.76 -0.91
CA VAL A 22 2.90 6.21 0.27
C VAL A 22 2.66 4.71 0.40
N LEU A 23 1.43 4.26 0.16
CA LEU A 23 1.07 2.84 0.22
C LEU A 23 1.83 2.02 -0.84
N SER A 24 1.84 2.49 -2.09
CA SER A 24 2.55 1.81 -3.18
C SER A 24 4.06 1.71 -2.91
N VAL A 25 4.67 2.81 -2.47
CA VAL A 25 6.09 2.86 -2.07
C VAL A 25 6.37 1.92 -0.90
N GLY A 26 5.54 1.98 0.15
CA GLY A 26 5.71 1.18 1.36
C GLY A 26 5.61 -0.32 1.09
N VAL A 27 4.60 -0.75 0.33
CA VAL A 27 4.43 -2.14 -0.08
C VAL A 27 5.64 -2.60 -0.88
N PHE A 28 6.07 -1.84 -1.89
CA PHE A 28 7.23 -2.20 -2.71
C PHE A 28 8.51 -2.33 -1.86
N LEU A 29 8.78 -1.36 -0.99
CA LEU A 29 9.93 -1.39 -0.08
C LEU A 29 9.91 -2.59 0.87
N PHE A 30 8.75 -2.92 1.43
CA PHE A 30 8.59 -4.07 2.31
C PHE A 30 9.05 -5.36 1.62
N TYR A 31 8.57 -5.60 0.40
CA TYR A 31 8.95 -6.80 -0.36
C TYR A 31 10.43 -6.78 -0.76
N VAL A 32 10.99 -5.63 -1.16
CA VAL A 32 12.43 -5.52 -1.45
C VAL A 32 13.27 -5.92 -0.23
N ILE A 33 12.91 -5.42 0.96
CA ILE A 33 13.61 -5.76 2.21
C ILE A 33 13.41 -7.24 2.56
N MET A 34 12.20 -7.78 2.37
CA MET A 34 11.91 -9.18 2.61
C MET A 34 12.76 -10.09 1.72
N TYR A 35 12.83 -9.81 0.41
CA TYR A 35 13.63 -10.58 -0.54
C TYR A 35 15.12 -10.45 -0.30
N TYR A 36 15.60 -9.27 0.11
CA TYR A 36 16.98 -9.06 0.54
C TYR A 36 17.30 -9.94 1.77
N ARG A 37 16.44 -9.93 2.80
CA ARG A 37 16.63 -10.76 4.01
C ARG A 37 16.59 -12.26 3.72
N ALA A 38 15.80 -12.67 2.74
CA ALA A 38 15.73 -14.04 2.29
C ALA A 38 16.92 -14.45 1.39
N GLY A 39 17.83 -13.53 1.06
CA GLY A 39 19.03 -13.80 0.26
C GLY A 39 18.78 -13.90 -1.24
N PHE A 40 17.60 -13.50 -1.74
CA PHE A 40 17.28 -13.53 -3.16
C PHE A 40 17.85 -12.34 -3.96
N ILE A 41 18.25 -11.27 -3.28
CA ILE A 41 18.68 -10.01 -3.89
C ILE A 41 19.95 -9.51 -3.21
N ASP A 42 20.94 -9.10 -4.00
CA ASP A 42 22.17 -8.46 -3.50
C ASP A 42 21.90 -7.04 -2.98
N GLU A 43 22.73 -6.56 -2.06
CA GLU A 43 22.60 -5.22 -1.45
C GLU A 43 22.53 -4.09 -2.49
N VAL A 44 23.35 -4.16 -3.54
CA VAL A 44 23.37 -3.16 -4.63
C VAL A 44 22.03 -3.11 -5.35
N ASN A 45 21.44 -4.28 -5.63
CA ASN A 45 20.16 -4.38 -6.32
C ASN A 45 19.01 -3.98 -5.39
N ALA A 46 19.08 -4.31 -4.11
CA ALA A 46 18.12 -3.89 -3.11
C ALA A 46 18.07 -2.35 -3.02
N VAL A 47 19.21 -1.67 -2.92
CA VAL A 47 19.26 -0.20 -2.87
C VAL A 47 18.69 0.43 -4.14
N ARG A 48 19.02 -0.10 -5.32
CA ARG A 48 18.45 0.38 -6.59
C ARG A 48 16.94 0.23 -6.63
N LEU A 49 16.42 -0.90 -6.16
CA LEU A 49 14.98 -1.15 -6.08
C LEU A 49 14.30 -0.27 -5.04
N MET A 50 14.97 0.07 -3.93
CA MET A 50 14.47 1.04 -2.96
C MET A 50 14.29 2.42 -3.59
N TRP A 51 15.25 2.90 -4.39
CA TRP A 51 15.08 4.15 -5.14
C TRP A 51 14.02 4.05 -6.24
N ALA A 52 13.94 2.91 -6.93
CA ALA A 52 12.92 2.66 -7.94
C ALA A 52 11.49 2.66 -7.37
N SER A 53 11.32 2.33 -6.09
CA SER A 53 10.01 2.37 -5.42
C SER A 53 9.34 3.75 -5.50
N LEU A 54 10.11 4.84 -5.46
CA LEU A 54 9.60 6.20 -5.57
C LEU A 54 9.00 6.46 -6.96
N LEU A 55 9.67 5.99 -8.01
CA LEU A 55 9.17 6.07 -9.39
C LEU A 55 7.91 5.22 -9.55
N PHE A 56 7.89 4.03 -8.94
CA PHE A 56 6.74 3.14 -8.94
C PHE A 56 5.52 3.77 -8.24
N GLY A 57 5.72 4.44 -7.11
CA GLY A 57 4.68 5.20 -6.43
C GLY A 57 4.11 6.32 -7.30
N ALA A 58 4.96 7.08 -7.98
CA ALA A 58 4.54 8.14 -8.89
C ALA A 58 3.73 7.59 -10.08
N LEU A 59 4.17 6.46 -10.63
CA LEU A 59 3.48 5.75 -11.71
C LEU A 59 2.10 5.23 -11.26
N THR A 60 2.00 4.74 -10.03
CA THR A 60 0.73 4.28 -9.44
C THR A 60 -0.28 5.42 -9.36
N VAL A 61 0.13 6.58 -8.83
CA VAL A 61 -0.72 7.78 -8.77
C VAL A 61 -1.12 8.27 -10.16
N PHE A 62 -0.19 8.24 -11.11
CA PHE A 62 -0.46 8.63 -12.49
C PHE A 62 -1.54 7.74 -13.14
N LEU A 63 -1.44 6.42 -12.96
CA LEU A 63 -2.44 5.47 -13.47
C LEU A 63 -3.79 5.61 -12.79
N LEU A 64 -3.80 5.90 -11.48
CA LEU A 64 -5.01 6.20 -10.71
C LEU A 64 -5.74 7.42 -11.30
N ARG A 65 -4.98 8.48 -11.59
CA ARG A 65 -5.53 9.70 -12.19
C ARG A 65 -6.08 9.48 -13.60
N LYS A 66 -5.52 8.52 -14.35
CA LYS A 66 -6.01 8.11 -15.67
C LYS A 66 -7.14 7.08 -15.62
N ARG A 67 -7.61 6.66 -14.43
CA ARG A 67 -8.62 5.59 -14.25
C ARG A 67 -8.26 4.28 -14.98
N ARG A 68 -6.97 3.97 -15.09
CA ARG A 68 -6.46 2.72 -15.70
C ARG A 68 -5.71 1.84 -14.69
N GLY A 69 -5.89 2.13 -13.41
CA GLY A 69 -5.13 1.52 -12.32
C GLY A 69 -5.78 0.30 -11.68
N ASP A 70 -7.02 -0.08 -12.04
CA ASP A 70 -7.83 -1.02 -11.23
C ASP A 70 -7.15 -2.37 -10.99
N LEU A 71 -6.52 -2.96 -12.00
CA LEU A 71 -5.75 -4.20 -11.85
C LEU A 71 -4.53 -4.02 -10.93
N LEU A 72 -3.81 -2.91 -11.10
CA LEU A 72 -2.63 -2.59 -10.30
C LEU A 72 -3.02 -2.30 -8.85
N LEU A 73 -4.16 -1.66 -8.61
CA LEU A 73 -4.71 -1.43 -7.28
C LEU A 73 -5.15 -2.73 -6.62
N GLY A 74 -5.82 -3.62 -7.35
CA GLY A 74 -6.16 -4.95 -6.85
C GLY A 74 -4.93 -5.76 -6.45
N PHE A 75 -3.88 -5.70 -7.28
CA PHE A 75 -2.60 -6.34 -7.00
C PHE A 75 -1.86 -5.71 -5.80
N LEU A 76 -1.82 -4.38 -5.71
CA LEU A 76 -1.25 -3.70 -4.54
C LEU A 76 -2.04 -3.98 -3.27
N GLY A 77 -3.37 -4.07 -3.38
CA GLY A 77 -4.25 -4.42 -2.27
C GLY A 77 -3.98 -5.83 -1.75
N SER A 78 -3.82 -6.81 -2.64
CA SER A 78 -3.49 -8.18 -2.22
C SER A 78 -2.10 -8.28 -1.58
N LEU A 79 -1.10 -7.59 -2.15
CA LEU A 79 0.25 -7.50 -1.59
C LEU A 79 0.27 -6.81 -0.23
N ALA A 80 -0.49 -5.73 -0.05
CA ALA A 80 -0.64 -5.04 1.23
C ALA A 80 -1.31 -5.95 2.27
N GLY A 81 -2.35 -6.69 1.89
CA GLY A 81 -3.01 -7.67 2.76
C GLY A 81 -2.04 -8.75 3.23
N ALA A 82 -1.27 -9.34 2.29
CA ALA A 82 -0.25 -10.33 2.62
C ALA A 82 0.86 -9.74 3.52
N MET A 83 1.26 -8.48 3.30
CA MET A 83 2.23 -7.79 4.15
C MET A 83 1.76 -7.73 5.61
N PHE A 84 0.48 -7.48 5.88
CA PHE A 84 -0.03 -7.46 7.26
C PHE A 84 0.07 -8.81 7.97
N VAL A 85 -0.08 -9.92 7.25
CA VAL A 85 0.11 -11.28 7.80
C VAL A 85 1.56 -11.49 8.25
N TRP A 86 2.52 -10.95 7.51
CA TRP A 86 3.94 -11.02 7.86
C TRP A 86 4.34 -10.03 8.95
N LEU A 87 3.63 -8.90 9.09
CA LEU A 87 3.98 -7.83 10.02
C LEU A 87 3.38 -8.05 11.42
N LEU A 88 2.18 -8.62 11.48
CA LEU A 88 1.40 -8.75 12.72
C LEU A 88 1.53 -10.15 13.33
N PRO A 89 1.45 -10.28 14.66
CA PRO A 89 1.34 -11.58 15.31
C PRO A 89 0.09 -12.34 14.82
N PRO A 90 0.13 -13.68 14.72
CA PRO A 90 -1.01 -14.48 14.23
C PRO A 90 -2.30 -14.23 15.02
N ALA A 91 -2.19 -14.07 16.35
CA ALA A 91 -3.33 -13.78 17.22
C ALA A 91 -4.02 -12.45 16.86
N THR A 92 -3.25 -11.41 16.53
CA THR A 92 -3.78 -10.10 16.13
C THR A 92 -4.49 -10.18 14.78
N VAL A 93 -3.95 -10.97 13.83
CA VAL A 93 -4.58 -11.18 12.52
C VAL A 93 -5.94 -11.87 12.70
N VAL A 94 -6.02 -12.93 13.50
CA VAL A 94 -7.28 -13.63 13.79
C VAL A 94 -8.28 -12.70 14.48
N ALA A 95 -7.83 -11.90 15.45
CA ALA A 95 -8.69 -10.93 16.12
C ALA A 95 -9.26 -9.88 15.14
N LEU A 96 -8.44 -9.36 14.23
CA LEU A 96 -8.89 -8.41 13.20
C LEU A 96 -9.88 -9.06 12.22
N LEU A 97 -9.61 -10.29 11.76
CA LEU A 97 -10.50 -11.01 10.86
C LEU A 97 -11.85 -11.37 11.50
N ALA A 98 -11.89 -11.56 12.83
CA ALA A 98 -13.14 -11.77 13.56
C ALA A 98 -13.88 -10.47 13.85
N ALA A 99 -13.16 -9.38 14.17
CA ALA A 99 -13.75 -8.11 14.56
C ALA A 99 -14.29 -7.29 13.37
N LEU A 100 -13.58 -7.28 12.23
CA LEU A 100 -13.96 -6.48 11.07
C LEU A 100 -15.35 -6.80 10.50
N PRO A 101 -15.74 -8.08 10.30
CA PRO A 101 -17.08 -8.40 9.82
C PRO A 101 -18.19 -7.99 10.79
N ILE A 102 -17.92 -8.05 12.10
CA ILE A 102 -18.88 -7.61 13.14
C ILE A 102 -19.02 -6.09 13.09
N TYR A 103 -17.92 -5.37 12.94
CA TYR A 103 -17.93 -3.92 12.77
C TYR A 103 -18.67 -3.50 11.49
N ASP A 104 -18.44 -4.19 10.37
CA ASP A 104 -19.09 -3.89 9.08
C ASP A 104 -20.60 -4.22 9.08
N TYR A 105 -21.04 -5.13 9.97
CA TYR A 105 -22.44 -5.49 10.12
C TYR A 105 -23.26 -4.48 10.94
N VAL A 106 -22.62 -3.79 11.89
CA VAL A 106 -23.26 -2.84 12.82
C VAL A 106 -23.35 -1.44 12.21
#